data_AF-A0A8H7ZDJ3-F1
#
_entry.id   AF-A0A8H7ZDJ3-F1
#
_cell.length_a   1.000
_cell.length_b   1.000
_cell.length_c   1.000
_cell.angle_alpha   90.00
_cell.angle_beta   90.00
_cell.angle_gamma   90.00
#
_symmetry.space_group_name_H-M   'P 1'
#
loop_
_entity.id
_entity.type
_entity.pdbx_description
1 polymer ?
#
loop_
_entity_poly.entity_id
_entity_poly.type
_entity_poly.pdbx_seq_one_letter_code
_entity_poly.pdbx_strand_id
1 'polypeptide(L)'
;MNYVGCTIRGPLATQIRSYAGAAAAATQSTATSTSSPSISSTLILSRLPIITQDLTPFESQFYKYQSELWRRLMWTFPKWFYFKQGTMAELRYRQINKNPVSYNPKLPNWPKGKPDLKHLRDRRFRQYIRVPKTYREEDEIVEGQDQSEFKENEISRKIVPASRITEADKRNDLTSLERKLSRTLYLVVKDNGTDWKLPTFKEQSENLQPLHVLAEEGLYELGGKKINYFNVSKVPCHHNKNKEYFIKSHILSGTFEPQSNSIQYQWATKEELKELLPSEYYSDISHLLSDV
;
A
#
# COMPACT_ATOMS: atom_id res chain seq x y z
N MET A 1 -42.29 -47.17 19.96
CA MET A 1 -42.97 -46.35 20.98
C MET A 1 -43.34 -45.03 20.33
N ASN A 2 -44.57 -44.62 20.57
CA ASN A 2 -45.36 -43.75 19.72
C ASN A 2 -44.98 -42.27 19.79
N TYR A 3 -45.20 -41.62 18.65
CA TYR A 3 -45.54 -40.22 18.44
C TYR A 3 -46.23 -39.55 19.64
N VAL A 4 -45.98 -38.24 19.85
CA VAL A 4 -46.96 -37.16 19.70
C VAL A 4 -46.21 -35.82 19.73
N GLY A 5 -46.38 -35.02 18.67
CA GLY A 5 -46.05 -33.59 18.66
C GLY A 5 -47.24 -32.74 19.11
N CYS A 6 -47.00 -31.52 19.57
CA CYS A 6 -47.98 -30.44 19.79
C CYS A 6 -47.21 -29.23 20.35
N THR A 7 -47.39 -27.95 20.03
CA THR A 7 -48.29 -27.21 19.15
C THR A 7 -47.75 -25.78 19.16
N ILE A 8 -47.81 -25.11 18.02
CA ILE A 8 -47.51 -23.68 17.87
C ILE A 8 -48.53 -22.89 18.71
N ARG A 9 -48.06 -22.03 19.63
CA ARG A 9 -48.88 -20.98 20.25
C ARG A 9 -48.46 -19.64 19.67
N GLY A 10 -49.44 -18.95 19.07
CA GLY A 10 -49.30 -17.64 18.44
C GLY A 10 -48.97 -16.50 19.43
N PRO A 11 -48.80 -15.28 18.92
CA PRO A 11 -48.25 -14.17 19.68
C PRO A 11 -49.30 -13.58 20.64
N LEU A 12 -48.96 -13.52 21.93
CA LEU A 12 -49.70 -12.72 22.91
C LEU A 12 -49.19 -11.29 22.85
N ALA A 13 -50.01 -10.41 22.27
CA ALA A 13 -49.87 -8.97 22.39
C ALA A 13 -49.89 -8.60 23.87
N THR A 14 -48.80 -8.00 24.37
CA THR A 14 -48.75 -7.47 25.73
C THR A 14 -48.46 -5.97 25.67
N GLN A 15 -49.30 -5.25 26.40
CA GLN A 15 -49.59 -3.83 26.31
C GLN A 15 -48.42 -2.91 26.67
N ILE A 16 -48.38 -1.78 25.98
CA ILE A 16 -47.53 -0.62 26.28
C ILE A 16 -47.92 -0.09 27.67
N ARG A 17 -46.99 -0.12 28.63
CA ARG A 17 -47.14 0.59 29.90
C ARG A 17 -46.81 2.06 29.68
N SER A 18 -47.85 2.89 29.67
CA SER A 18 -47.77 4.33 29.89
C SER A 18 -47.51 4.61 31.37
N TYR A 19 -46.45 5.35 31.67
CA TYR A 19 -46.26 6.01 32.96
C TYR A 19 -46.47 7.52 32.77
N ALA A 20 -47.53 8.04 33.37
CA ALA A 20 -47.76 9.46 33.56
C ALA A 20 -47.77 9.74 35.07
N GLY A 21 -46.98 10.73 35.51
CA GLY A 21 -46.91 11.11 36.93
C GLY A 21 -45.85 12.16 37.25
N ALA A 22 -46.13 13.41 36.85
CA ALA A 22 -45.77 14.69 37.47
C ALA A 22 -44.31 15.02 37.89
N ALA A 23 -43.74 16.04 37.23
CA ALA A 23 -43.25 17.26 37.89
C ALA A 23 -43.04 18.36 36.83
N ALA A 24 -43.85 19.41 36.90
CA ALA A 24 -43.72 20.60 36.08
C ALA A 24 -42.59 21.49 36.63
N ALA A 25 -41.44 21.49 35.96
CA ALA A 25 -40.45 22.55 36.07
C ALA A 25 -40.49 23.35 34.77
N ALA A 26 -40.99 24.57 34.83
CA ALA A 26 -41.00 25.50 33.72
C ALA A 26 -39.55 25.95 33.44
N THR A 27 -38.85 25.23 32.58
CA THR A 27 -37.61 25.71 31.98
C THR A 27 -37.99 26.40 30.67
N GLN A 28 -37.76 27.71 30.61
CA GLN A 28 -37.89 28.48 29.38
C GLN A 28 -36.92 27.88 28.35
N SER A 29 -37.44 27.11 27.40
CA SER A 29 -36.70 26.70 26.23
C SER A 29 -36.63 27.90 25.29
N THR A 30 -35.53 28.64 25.37
CA THR A 30 -35.08 29.49 24.26
C THR A 30 -34.90 28.58 23.05
N ALA A 31 -35.85 28.63 22.13
CA ALA A 31 -35.74 27.99 20.84
C ALA A 31 -34.60 28.67 20.06
N THR A 32 -33.38 28.14 20.21
CA THR A 32 -32.33 28.37 19.24
C THR A 32 -32.81 27.74 17.94
N SER A 33 -32.92 28.56 16.89
CA SER A 33 -33.19 28.12 15.53
C SER A 33 -32.05 27.21 15.08
N THR A 34 -32.11 25.94 15.45
CA THR A 34 -31.20 24.91 14.97
C THR A 34 -31.64 24.59 13.55
N SER A 35 -30.93 25.15 12.57
CA SER A 35 -31.04 24.71 11.19
C SER A 35 -30.86 23.19 11.18
N SER A 36 -31.80 22.47 10.55
CA SER A 36 -31.72 21.03 10.41
C SER A 36 -30.35 20.65 9.84
N PRO A 37 -29.59 19.72 10.44
CA PRO A 37 -28.22 19.47 9.99
C PRO A 37 -28.25 18.93 8.56
N SER A 38 -27.61 19.64 7.64
CA SER A 38 -27.50 19.26 6.22
C SER A 38 -26.67 18.01 6.07
N ILE A 39 -27.21 17.01 5.37
CA ILE A 39 -26.48 15.78 5.05
C ILE A 39 -25.42 16.11 4.00
N SER A 40 -24.21 15.56 4.19
CA SER A 40 -23.14 15.68 3.20
C SER A 40 -22.41 14.36 3.02
N SER A 41 -21.88 14.15 1.81
CA SER A 41 -21.05 13.00 1.46
C SER A 41 -19.61 13.48 1.29
N THR A 42 -18.71 12.95 2.11
CA THR A 42 -17.28 13.22 2.06
C THR A 42 -16.57 12.06 1.37
N LEU A 43 -15.84 12.34 0.31
CA LEU A 43 -15.14 11.35 -0.48
C LEU A 43 -13.69 11.18 0.02
N ILE A 44 -13.35 9.97 0.45
CA ILE A 44 -11.97 9.55 0.71
C ILE A 44 -11.45 8.89 -0.58
N LEU A 45 -10.91 9.71 -1.47
CA LEU A 45 -10.27 9.23 -2.69
C LEU A 45 -8.80 8.89 -2.40
N SER A 46 -8.43 7.63 -2.61
CA SER A 46 -7.11 7.11 -2.29
C SER A 46 -6.40 6.49 -3.48
N ARG A 47 -5.12 6.80 -3.66
CA ARG A 47 -4.20 6.10 -4.56
C ARG A 47 -3.46 5.04 -3.75
N LEU A 48 -3.64 3.78 -4.11
CA LEU A 48 -2.99 2.64 -3.46
C LEU A 48 -1.47 2.63 -3.75
N PRO A 49 -0.64 2.07 -2.86
CA PRO A 49 0.79 1.91 -3.12
C PRO A 49 1.01 1.00 -4.34
N ILE A 50 1.92 1.42 -5.23
CA ILE A 50 2.25 0.72 -6.49
C ILE A 50 3.44 -0.22 -6.28
N ILE A 51 4.35 0.15 -5.38
CA ILE A 51 5.53 -0.64 -5.03
C ILE A 51 5.45 -1.11 -3.57
N THR A 52 6.23 -2.14 -3.24
CA THR A 52 6.36 -2.65 -1.87
C THR A 52 6.87 -1.56 -0.93
N GLN A 53 6.52 -1.64 0.35
CA GLN A 53 7.02 -0.71 1.36
C GLN A 53 8.53 -0.84 1.57
N ASP A 54 9.13 0.23 2.09
CA ASP A 54 10.52 0.21 2.54
C ASP A 54 10.62 -0.54 3.87
N LEU A 55 11.64 -1.39 3.97
CA LEU A 55 11.88 -2.22 5.14
C LEU A 55 12.42 -1.36 6.28
N THR A 56 11.95 -1.61 7.50
CA THR A 56 12.58 -1.04 8.69
C THR A 56 14.01 -1.58 8.87
N PRO A 57 14.90 -0.85 9.57
CA PRO A 57 16.27 -1.34 9.83
C PRO A 57 16.28 -2.71 10.51
N PHE A 58 15.37 -2.96 11.44
CA PHE A 58 15.23 -4.25 12.10
C PHE A 58 14.81 -5.36 11.14
N GLU A 59 13.76 -5.14 10.34
CA GLU A 59 13.31 -6.13 9.35
C GLU A 59 14.40 -6.44 8.33
N SER A 60 15.12 -5.43 7.85
CA SER A 60 16.25 -5.62 6.92
C SER A 60 17.32 -6.56 7.49
N GLN A 61 17.65 -6.41 8.79
CA GLN A 61 18.60 -7.27 9.48
C GLN A 61 18.04 -8.67 9.72
N PHE A 62 16.77 -8.78 10.10
CA PHE A 62 16.08 -10.06 10.28
C PHE A 62 16.06 -10.86 8.98
N TYR A 63 15.66 -10.26 7.85
CA TYR A 63 15.65 -10.92 6.55
C TYR A 63 17.06 -11.29 6.08
N LYS A 64 18.06 -10.44 6.35
CA LYS A 64 19.46 -10.75 6.08
C LYS A 64 19.88 -12.00 6.86
N TYR A 65 19.67 -12.02 8.18
CA TYR A 65 19.99 -13.15 9.04
C TYR A 65 19.32 -14.44 8.57
N GLN A 66 18.01 -14.39 8.30
CA GLN A 66 17.26 -15.54 7.82
C GLN A 66 17.78 -16.03 6.45
N SER A 67 18.16 -15.11 5.56
CA SER A 67 18.78 -15.45 4.29
C SER A 67 20.15 -16.12 4.47
N GLU A 68 20.93 -15.72 5.47
CA GLU A 68 22.21 -16.35 5.77
C GLU A 68 22.05 -17.76 6.34
N LEU A 69 21.11 -17.94 7.27
CA LEU A 69 20.73 -19.26 7.78
C LEU A 69 20.25 -20.17 6.66
N TRP A 70 19.37 -19.65 5.79
CA TRP A 70 18.85 -20.39 4.67
C TRP A 70 19.98 -20.81 3.72
N ARG A 71 20.89 -19.90 3.35
CA ARG A 71 22.09 -20.23 2.55
C ARG A 71 23.00 -21.26 3.22
N ARG A 72 23.06 -21.31 4.55
CA ARG A 72 23.84 -22.30 5.31
C ARG A 72 23.18 -23.68 5.30
N LEU A 73 21.86 -23.75 5.38
CA LEU A 73 21.07 -24.98 5.45
C LEU A 73 20.71 -25.54 4.08
N MET A 74 20.71 -24.70 3.04
CA MET A 74 20.38 -25.07 1.67
C MET A 74 21.22 -26.26 1.21
N TRP A 75 20.65 -27.11 0.35
CA TRP A 75 21.34 -28.25 -0.23
C TRP A 75 22.40 -27.84 -1.25
N THR A 76 23.20 -28.82 -1.68
CA THR A 76 24.14 -28.64 -2.79
C THR A 76 23.39 -28.28 -4.06
N PHE A 77 23.84 -27.26 -4.79
CA PHE A 77 23.28 -26.98 -6.10
C PHE A 77 23.58 -28.11 -7.10
N PRO A 78 22.56 -28.73 -7.72
CA PRO A 78 22.74 -29.87 -8.61
C PRO A 78 23.19 -29.40 -10.00
N LYS A 79 24.46 -29.00 -10.13
CA LYS A 79 25.04 -28.50 -11.39
C LYS A 79 24.77 -29.42 -12.59
N TRP A 80 24.92 -30.74 -12.41
CA TRP A 80 24.78 -31.75 -13.46
C TRP A 80 23.37 -31.80 -14.08
N PHE A 81 22.36 -31.35 -13.35
CA PHE A 81 20.99 -31.29 -13.84
C PHE A 81 20.81 -30.16 -14.85
N TYR A 82 21.23 -28.94 -14.46
CA TYR A 82 21.08 -27.71 -15.23
C TYR A 82 22.13 -27.54 -16.35
N PHE A 83 23.38 -27.91 -16.08
CA PHE A 83 24.48 -27.79 -17.03
C PHE A 83 24.94 -29.17 -17.47
N LYS A 84 24.62 -29.54 -18.71
CA LYS A 84 25.05 -30.80 -19.30
C LYS A 84 26.56 -30.81 -19.50
N GLN A 85 27.18 -31.97 -19.31
CA GLN A 85 28.62 -32.13 -19.40
C GLN A 85 29.11 -31.85 -20.83
N GLY A 86 30.25 -31.16 -20.95
CA GLY A 86 30.86 -30.86 -22.25
C GLY A 86 30.21 -29.70 -23.01
N THR A 87 29.26 -28.99 -22.39
CA THR A 87 28.63 -27.79 -23.01
C THR A 87 29.40 -26.52 -22.70
N MET A 88 29.28 -25.52 -23.59
CA MET A 88 29.83 -24.17 -23.37
C MET A 88 29.25 -23.51 -22.11
N ALA A 89 27.99 -23.80 -21.78
CA ALA A 89 27.35 -23.30 -20.56
C ALA A 89 28.03 -23.87 -19.29
N GLU A 90 28.40 -25.15 -19.30
CA GLU A 90 29.12 -25.77 -18.19
C GLU A 90 30.52 -25.18 -18.01
N LEU A 91 31.22 -24.88 -19.12
CA LEU A 91 32.53 -24.22 -19.11
C LEU A 91 32.43 -22.82 -18.52
N ARG A 92 31.47 -22.00 -18.97
CA ARG A 92 31.21 -20.66 -18.42
C ARG A 92 30.90 -20.72 -16.92
N TYR A 93 30.07 -21.67 -16.50
CA TYR A 93 29.78 -21.88 -15.07
C TYR A 93 31.05 -22.18 -14.27
N ARG A 94 31.95 -23.03 -14.79
CA ARG A 94 33.21 -23.42 -14.14
C ARG A 94 34.21 -22.27 -14.06
N GLN A 95 34.22 -21.38 -15.06
CA GLN A 95 35.04 -20.16 -15.03
C GLN A 95 34.59 -19.21 -13.93
N ILE A 96 33.26 -19.05 -13.76
CA ILE A 96 32.68 -18.15 -12.76
C ILE A 96 32.75 -18.75 -11.34
N ASN A 97 32.53 -20.07 -11.21
CA ASN A 97 32.46 -20.78 -9.94
C ASN A 97 33.67 -21.68 -9.74
N LYS A 98 34.52 -21.32 -8.78
CA LYS A 98 35.66 -22.14 -8.36
C LYS A 98 35.20 -23.32 -7.50
N ASN A 99 35.81 -24.48 -7.71
CA ASN A 99 35.58 -25.65 -6.86
C ASN A 99 36.17 -25.43 -5.46
N PRO A 100 35.57 -26.02 -4.41
CA PRO A 100 36.13 -25.97 -3.07
C PRO A 100 37.45 -26.76 -2.99
N VAL A 101 38.26 -26.42 -1.99
CA VAL A 101 39.54 -27.09 -1.73
C VAL A 101 39.30 -28.54 -1.30
N SER A 102 39.90 -29.48 -2.03
CA SER A 102 39.88 -30.90 -1.69
C SER A 102 40.84 -31.23 -0.56
N TYR A 103 40.53 -32.29 0.19
CA TYR A 103 41.44 -32.81 1.19
C TYR A 103 42.73 -33.33 0.54
N ASN A 104 43.87 -32.85 1.03
CA ASN A 104 45.20 -33.33 0.65
C ASN A 104 45.93 -33.83 1.92
N PRO A 105 46.23 -35.13 2.04
CA PRO A 105 46.92 -35.70 3.20
C PRO A 105 48.33 -35.14 3.42
N LYS A 106 48.98 -34.64 2.37
CA LYS A 106 50.34 -34.06 2.45
C LYS A 106 50.36 -32.69 3.11
N LEU A 107 49.21 -32.03 3.24
CA LEU A 107 49.13 -30.75 3.93
C LEU A 107 49.16 -30.99 5.44
N PRO A 108 50.12 -30.40 6.17
CA PRO A 108 50.37 -30.72 7.58
C PRO A 108 49.27 -30.22 8.52
N ASN A 109 48.55 -29.14 8.16
CA ASN A 109 47.52 -28.58 9.04
C ASN A 109 46.33 -27.99 8.25
N TRP A 110 45.13 -28.14 8.84
CA TRP A 110 43.87 -27.57 8.37
C TRP A 110 43.23 -26.75 9.50
N PRO A 111 43.45 -25.42 9.56
CA PRO A 111 43.05 -24.60 10.72
C PRO A 111 41.54 -24.54 10.93
N LYS A 112 40.76 -24.70 9.86
CA LYS A 112 39.29 -24.72 9.89
C LYS A 112 38.71 -26.15 9.95
N GLY A 113 39.54 -27.15 10.25
CA GLY A 113 39.23 -28.58 10.18
C GLY A 113 39.42 -29.18 8.79
N LYS A 114 39.34 -30.51 8.68
CA LYS A 114 39.49 -31.25 7.42
C LYS A 114 38.28 -31.02 6.48
N PRO A 115 38.48 -30.73 5.18
CA PRO A 115 37.39 -30.62 4.21
C PRO A 115 36.51 -31.87 4.10
N ASP A 116 35.21 -31.70 4.30
CA ASP A 116 34.19 -32.74 4.03
C ASP A 116 33.46 -32.39 2.73
N LEU A 117 33.94 -32.94 1.62
CA LEU A 117 33.40 -32.67 0.29
C LEU A 117 32.40 -33.74 -0.14
N LYS A 118 31.19 -33.29 -0.48
CA LYS A 118 30.20 -34.11 -1.21
C LYS A 118 29.63 -33.30 -2.36
N HIS A 119 29.58 -33.90 -3.55
CA HIS A 119 29.13 -33.24 -4.79
C HIS A 119 29.78 -31.85 -5.02
N LEU A 120 31.10 -31.76 -4.82
CA LEU A 120 31.88 -30.52 -5.00
C LEU A 120 31.40 -29.35 -4.11
N ARG A 121 30.85 -29.66 -2.93
CA ARG A 121 30.56 -28.69 -1.87
C ARG A 121 31.19 -29.13 -0.56
N ASP A 122 31.78 -28.19 0.15
CA ASP A 122 32.15 -28.37 1.56
C ASP A 122 30.90 -28.27 2.45
N ARG A 123 30.57 -29.37 3.14
CA ARG A 123 29.35 -29.47 3.99
C ARG A 123 29.40 -28.58 5.23
N ARG A 124 30.60 -28.14 5.62
CA ARG A 124 30.81 -27.34 6.83
C ARG A 124 30.38 -25.89 6.65
N PHE A 125 30.51 -25.37 5.42
CA PHE A 125 30.27 -23.98 5.10
C PHE A 125 29.05 -23.81 4.17
N ARG A 126 28.54 -22.58 4.08
CA ARG A 126 27.56 -22.23 3.06
C ARG A 126 28.19 -22.27 1.67
N GLN A 127 27.42 -22.71 0.68
CA GLN A 127 27.86 -22.72 -0.70
C GLN A 127 27.55 -21.37 -1.36
N TYR A 128 28.56 -20.71 -1.94
CA TYR A 128 28.36 -19.52 -2.76
C TYR A 128 28.40 -19.92 -4.23
N ILE A 129 27.36 -19.54 -4.96
CA ILE A 129 27.25 -19.80 -6.39
C ILE A 129 26.99 -18.47 -7.07
N ARG A 130 27.93 -18.11 -7.93
CA ARG A 130 27.84 -16.95 -8.80
C ARG A 130 27.19 -17.41 -10.10
N VAL A 131 25.97 -16.96 -10.33
CA VAL A 131 25.27 -17.15 -11.60
C VAL A 131 25.45 -15.85 -12.39
N PRO A 132 25.60 -15.88 -13.73
CA PRO A 132 25.51 -14.67 -14.52
C PRO A 132 24.19 -13.96 -14.20
N LYS A 133 24.27 -12.78 -13.58
CA LYS A 133 23.10 -12.00 -13.20
C LYS A 133 22.46 -11.43 -14.47
N THR A 134 21.15 -11.63 -14.61
CA THR A 134 20.34 -11.02 -15.68
C THR A 134 20.09 -9.54 -15.42
N TYR A 135 20.32 -9.07 -14.19
CA TYR A 135 20.16 -7.68 -13.78
C TYR A 135 21.48 -7.10 -13.28
N ARG A 136 21.60 -5.76 -13.30
CA ARG A 136 22.68 -5.05 -12.62
C ARG A 136 22.22 -4.68 -11.22
N GLU A 137 23.07 -4.93 -10.24
CA GLU A 137 22.89 -4.39 -8.89
C GLU A 137 23.53 -3.00 -8.84
N GLU A 138 22.93 -2.08 -8.07
CA GLU A 138 23.43 -0.71 -7.93
C GLU A 138 24.88 -0.68 -7.40
N ASP A 139 25.23 -1.59 -6.48
CA ASP A 139 26.57 -1.75 -5.93
C ASP A 139 27.64 -2.18 -6.97
N GLU A 140 27.23 -2.72 -8.13
CA GLU A 140 28.14 -3.09 -9.23
C GLU A 140 28.38 -1.94 -10.22
N ILE A 141 27.67 -0.81 -10.07
CA ILE A 141 27.83 0.39 -10.89
C ILE A 141 29.04 1.16 -10.36
N VAL A 142 30.22 0.87 -10.90
CA VAL A 142 31.41 1.68 -10.64
C VAL A 142 31.26 3.01 -11.39
N GLU A 143 31.20 4.12 -10.67
CA GLU A 143 31.22 5.47 -11.24
C GLU A 143 32.48 5.64 -12.13
N GLY A 144 32.28 5.76 -13.44
CA GLY A 144 33.37 5.98 -14.40
C GLY A 144 33.59 4.87 -15.44
N GLN A 145 32.81 3.78 -15.47
CA GLN A 145 32.79 2.91 -16.65
C GLN A 145 31.89 3.50 -17.74
N ASP A 146 32.46 3.67 -18.93
CA ASP A 146 31.80 4.16 -20.14
C ASP A 146 30.45 3.46 -20.36
N GLN A 147 29.37 4.23 -20.18
CA GLN A 147 28.00 3.78 -20.47
C GLN A 147 27.70 3.75 -21.99
N SER A 148 28.66 4.11 -22.83
CA SER A 148 28.52 4.37 -24.26
C SER A 148 28.43 3.10 -25.14
N GLU A 149 28.65 1.90 -24.60
CA GLU A 149 28.54 0.64 -25.36
C GLU A 149 27.20 -0.09 -25.22
N PHE A 150 26.19 0.49 -24.56
CA PHE A 150 24.87 -0.13 -24.47
C PHE A 150 23.96 0.37 -25.58
N LYS A 151 23.95 -0.32 -26.72
CA LYS A 151 22.86 -0.19 -27.70
C LYS A 151 21.55 -0.52 -26.99
N GLU A 152 20.70 0.47 -26.77
CA GLU A 152 19.43 0.35 -26.05
C GLU A 152 18.50 -0.75 -26.62
N ASN A 153 18.73 -1.14 -27.87
CA ASN A 153 17.94 -2.11 -28.64
C ASN A 153 18.44 -3.56 -28.58
N GLU A 154 19.48 -3.88 -27.80
CA GLU A 154 19.92 -5.28 -27.64
C GLU A 154 19.10 -6.02 -26.59
N ILE A 155 18.39 -7.07 -27.02
CA ILE A 155 17.56 -7.95 -26.18
C ILE A 155 18.39 -8.61 -25.05
N SER A 156 19.71 -8.75 -25.23
CA SER A 156 20.64 -9.35 -24.27
C SER A 156 21.16 -8.41 -23.18
N ARG A 157 20.69 -7.15 -23.10
CA ARG A 157 21.16 -6.20 -22.08
C ARG A 157 20.76 -6.67 -20.68
N LYS A 158 21.60 -6.37 -19.69
CA LYS A 158 21.26 -6.60 -18.28
C LYS A 158 20.12 -5.65 -17.86
N ILE A 159 19.10 -6.19 -17.22
CA ILE A 159 17.96 -5.43 -16.73
C ILE A 159 18.44 -4.48 -15.62
N VAL A 160 18.12 -3.20 -15.76
CA VAL A 160 18.33 -2.20 -14.70
C VAL A 160 16.95 -1.85 -14.19
N PRO A 161 16.61 -2.17 -12.93
CA PRO A 161 15.33 -1.79 -12.36
C PRO A 161 15.21 -0.27 -12.33
N ALA A 162 14.00 0.24 -12.51
CA ALA A 162 13.73 1.66 -12.35
C ALA A 162 13.92 2.08 -10.88
N SER A 163 14.35 3.33 -10.67
CA SER A 163 14.46 3.92 -9.34
C SER A 163 13.10 3.92 -8.63
N ARG A 164 13.10 3.58 -7.34
CA ARG A 164 11.91 3.69 -6.47
C ARG A 164 11.52 5.14 -6.21
N ILE A 165 12.49 6.05 -6.27
CA ILE A 165 12.33 7.50 -6.10
C ILE A 165 12.10 8.11 -7.48
N THR A 166 10.96 8.78 -7.66
CA THR A 166 10.57 9.41 -8.92
C THR A 166 11.09 10.85 -9.05
N GLU A 167 10.94 11.46 -10.22
CA GLU A 167 11.23 12.89 -10.39
C GLU A 167 10.32 13.78 -9.54
N ALA A 168 9.06 13.38 -9.38
CA ALA A 168 8.09 14.04 -8.53
C ALA A 168 8.51 14.04 -7.05
N ASP A 169 9.10 12.94 -6.57
CA ASP A 169 9.67 12.87 -5.23
C ASP A 169 10.86 13.82 -5.07
N LYS A 170 11.75 13.89 -6.07
CA LYS A 170 12.90 14.81 -6.03
C LYS A 170 12.48 16.27 -6.03
N ARG A 171 11.41 16.61 -6.76
CA ARG A 171 10.85 17.97 -6.85
C ARG A 171 9.86 18.28 -5.72
N ASN A 172 9.48 17.30 -4.90
CA ASN A 172 8.40 17.40 -3.91
C ASN A 172 7.08 17.92 -4.51
N ASP A 173 6.71 17.44 -5.70
CA ASP A 173 5.46 17.84 -6.35
C ASP A 173 4.25 17.16 -5.72
N LEU A 174 3.49 17.89 -4.92
CA LEU A 174 2.32 17.42 -4.19
C LEU A 174 1.09 17.16 -5.07
N THR A 175 1.08 17.65 -6.31
CA THR A 175 -0.04 17.47 -7.25
C THR A 175 0.05 16.17 -8.04
N SER A 176 1.27 15.62 -8.14
CA SER A 176 1.54 14.39 -8.88
C SER A 176 1.05 13.13 -8.16
N LEU A 177 0.56 12.17 -8.94
CA LEU A 177 0.23 10.82 -8.46
C LEU A 177 1.44 9.90 -8.40
N GLU A 178 2.55 10.27 -9.04
CA GLU A 178 3.77 9.46 -9.13
C GLU A 178 4.70 9.62 -7.93
N ARG A 179 4.46 10.61 -7.05
CA ARG A 179 5.22 10.77 -5.79
C ARG A 179 4.92 9.65 -4.78
N LYS A 180 5.88 9.24 -3.96
CA LYS A 180 5.72 8.28 -2.87
C LYS A 180 4.99 7.01 -3.32
N LEU A 181 5.55 6.31 -4.29
CA LEU A 181 4.97 5.09 -4.88
C LEU A 181 4.70 3.97 -3.85
N SER A 182 5.48 3.92 -2.77
CA SER A 182 5.35 2.92 -1.70
C SER A 182 4.25 3.24 -0.69
N ARG A 183 3.67 4.46 -0.74
CA ARG A 183 2.69 4.97 0.22
C ARG A 183 1.31 5.14 -0.40
N THR A 184 0.28 5.09 0.44
CA THR A 184 -1.09 5.47 0.08
C THR A 184 -1.21 6.99 0.09
N LEU A 185 -1.71 7.55 -1.00
CA LEU A 185 -2.01 8.98 -1.09
C LEU A 185 -3.51 9.22 -1.02
N TYR A 186 -3.92 10.32 -0.42
CA TYR A 186 -5.30 10.77 -0.30
C TYR A 186 -5.47 12.13 -0.97
N LEU A 187 -6.57 12.31 -1.68
CA LEU A 187 -6.91 13.60 -2.28
C LEU A 187 -7.39 14.56 -1.19
N VAL A 188 -6.77 15.74 -1.14
CA VAL A 188 -7.17 16.84 -0.26
C VAL A 188 -7.42 18.07 -1.14
N VAL A 189 -8.47 18.80 -0.81
CA VAL A 189 -8.92 19.95 -1.58
C VAL A 189 -9.06 21.16 -0.67
N LYS A 190 -8.71 22.33 -1.21
CA LYS A 190 -8.90 23.63 -0.61
C LYS A 190 -9.72 24.48 -1.58
N ASP A 191 -10.96 24.77 -1.20
CA ASP A 191 -11.94 25.51 -1.99
C ASP A 191 -12.17 26.88 -1.35
N ASN A 192 -11.54 27.94 -1.89
CA ASN A 192 -11.60 29.38 -1.53
C ASN A 192 -11.50 29.78 -0.04
N GLY A 193 -11.61 28.84 0.89
CA GLY A 193 -11.41 28.97 2.32
C GLY A 193 -9.97 28.67 2.69
N THR A 194 -9.65 28.90 3.96
CA THR A 194 -8.28 28.82 4.47
C THR A 194 -7.84 27.37 4.69
N ASP A 195 -8.77 26.48 5.01
CA ASP A 195 -8.47 25.16 5.57
C ASP A 195 -8.52 24.04 4.52
N TRP A 196 -7.59 23.10 4.64
CA TRP A 196 -7.58 21.87 3.85
C TRP A 196 -8.64 20.91 4.37
N LYS A 197 -9.39 20.28 3.47
CA LYS A 197 -10.39 19.27 3.81
C LYS A 197 -10.44 18.19 2.75
N LEU A 198 -11.05 17.07 3.10
CA LEU A 198 -11.42 16.07 2.09
C LEU A 198 -12.54 16.65 1.20
N PRO A 199 -12.67 16.19 -0.06
CA PRO A 199 -13.79 16.58 -0.92
C PRO A 199 -15.13 16.26 -0.25
N THR A 200 -15.86 17.30 0.16
CA THR A 200 -17.16 17.18 0.83
C THR A 200 -18.23 17.83 -0.02
N PHE A 201 -19.28 17.08 -0.30
CA PHE A 201 -20.38 17.47 -1.16
C PHE A 201 -21.66 17.52 -0.34
N LYS A 202 -22.32 18.67 -0.33
CA LYS A 202 -23.59 18.84 0.39
C LYS A 202 -24.74 18.43 -0.52
N GLU A 203 -25.70 17.69 0.01
CA GLU A 203 -26.95 17.41 -0.68
C GLU A 203 -27.75 18.72 -0.78
N GLN A 204 -27.86 19.28 -1.99
CA GLN A 204 -28.64 20.49 -2.27
C GLN A 204 -29.90 20.19 -3.09
N SER A 205 -29.99 18.98 -3.67
CA SER A 205 -31.06 18.58 -4.56
C SER A 205 -32.35 18.29 -3.80
N GLU A 206 -33.49 18.73 -4.34
CA GLU A 206 -34.81 18.35 -3.82
C GLU A 206 -35.09 16.83 -4.01
N ASN A 207 -34.42 16.23 -4.99
CA ASN A 207 -34.48 14.79 -5.25
C ASN A 207 -33.42 14.04 -4.45
N LEU A 208 -33.86 13.03 -3.68
CA LEU A 208 -32.99 12.19 -2.87
C LEU A 208 -32.09 11.32 -3.75
N GLN A 209 -30.81 11.67 -3.86
CA GLN A 209 -29.78 10.83 -4.48
C GLN A 209 -29.10 9.93 -3.45
N PRO A 210 -28.60 8.75 -3.85
CA PRO A 210 -27.79 7.93 -2.95
C PRO A 210 -26.40 8.57 -2.78
N LEU A 211 -25.89 8.55 -1.54
CA LEU A 211 -24.65 9.26 -1.16
C LEU A 211 -23.42 8.96 -2.04
N HIS A 212 -23.35 7.74 -2.58
CA HIS A 212 -22.23 7.33 -3.45
C HIS A 212 -22.29 7.94 -4.84
N VAL A 213 -23.50 8.18 -5.37
CA VAL A 213 -23.69 8.88 -6.64
C VAL A 213 -23.42 10.36 -6.46
N LEU A 214 -23.87 10.96 -5.34
CA LEU A 214 -23.57 12.35 -5.02
C LEU A 214 -22.04 12.59 -4.89
N ALA A 215 -21.31 11.65 -4.29
CA ALA A 215 -19.84 11.74 -4.21
C ALA A 215 -19.15 11.58 -5.57
N GLU A 216 -19.73 10.79 -6.47
CA GLU A 216 -19.25 10.59 -7.85
C GLU A 216 -19.47 11.83 -8.71
N GLU A 217 -20.70 12.38 -8.70
CA GLU A 217 -21.04 13.61 -9.42
C GLU A 217 -20.19 14.78 -8.93
N GLY A 218 -20.07 14.94 -7.61
CA GLY A 218 -19.21 15.95 -7.02
C GLY A 218 -17.73 15.78 -7.36
N LEU A 219 -17.21 14.54 -7.45
CA LEU A 219 -15.84 14.30 -7.88
C LEU A 219 -15.62 14.76 -9.32
N TYR A 220 -16.56 14.49 -10.22
CA TYR A 220 -16.49 14.94 -11.61
C TYR A 220 -16.63 16.45 -11.76
N GLU A 221 -17.44 17.09 -10.91
CA GLU A 221 -17.55 18.55 -10.83
C GLU A 221 -16.24 19.21 -10.40
N LEU A 222 -15.54 18.63 -9.42
CA LEU A 222 -14.26 19.17 -8.94
C LEU A 222 -13.10 18.86 -9.89
N GLY A 223 -12.95 17.58 -10.26
CA GLY A 223 -11.73 17.03 -10.88
C GLY A 223 -11.83 16.71 -12.37
N GLY A 224 -12.98 16.97 -12.99
CA GLY A 224 -13.24 16.69 -14.39
C GLY A 224 -13.41 15.19 -14.70
N LYS A 225 -13.78 14.89 -15.95
CA LYS A 225 -14.12 13.52 -16.40
C LYS A 225 -12.93 12.61 -16.71
N LYS A 226 -11.69 13.12 -16.61
CA LYS A 226 -10.48 12.35 -16.93
C LYS A 226 -10.05 11.40 -15.81
N ILE A 227 -10.70 11.47 -14.66
CA ILE A 227 -10.42 10.60 -13.53
C ILE A 227 -11.16 9.27 -13.66
N ASN A 228 -10.43 8.16 -13.58
CA ASN A 228 -10.99 6.83 -13.47
C ASN A 228 -10.84 6.35 -12.03
N TYR A 229 -11.96 6.17 -11.35
CA TYR A 229 -11.99 5.71 -9.98
C TYR A 229 -12.83 4.43 -9.85
N PHE A 230 -12.57 3.70 -8.78
CA PHE A 230 -13.31 2.54 -8.35
C PHE A 230 -13.93 2.83 -6.99
N ASN A 231 -15.25 2.81 -6.92
CA ASN A 231 -15.96 2.92 -5.66
C ASN A 231 -15.91 1.57 -4.93
N VAL A 232 -15.43 1.56 -3.68
CA VAL A 232 -15.27 0.33 -2.90
C VAL A 232 -16.63 -0.25 -2.50
N SER A 233 -17.55 0.61 -2.04
CA SER A 233 -18.86 0.16 -1.59
C SER A 233 -19.85 1.32 -1.53
N LYS A 234 -21.13 1.00 -1.66
CA LYS A 234 -22.23 1.96 -1.47
C LYS A 234 -22.44 2.38 -0.01
N VAL A 235 -21.84 1.65 0.93
CA VAL A 235 -21.99 1.86 2.38
C VAL A 235 -20.96 2.89 2.84
N PRO A 236 -21.37 3.93 3.60
CA PRO A 236 -20.40 4.86 4.16
C PRO A 236 -19.50 4.15 5.17
N CYS A 237 -18.21 4.43 5.13
CA CYS A 237 -17.24 3.82 6.04
C CYS A 237 -17.25 4.46 7.42
N HIS A 238 -17.66 5.72 7.53
CA HIS A 238 -17.71 6.48 8.77
C HIS A 238 -18.77 7.58 8.71
N HIS A 239 -19.14 8.13 9.87
CA HIS A 239 -19.95 9.33 9.94
C HIS A 239 -19.47 10.24 11.08
N ASN A 240 -19.59 11.56 10.88
CA ASN A 240 -19.27 12.55 11.90
C ASN A 240 -20.55 13.18 12.50
N LYS A 241 -20.43 13.85 13.66
CA LYS A 241 -21.50 14.60 14.36
C LYS A 241 -22.21 15.61 13.46
N ASN A 242 -21.51 16.15 12.47
CA ASN A 242 -22.03 17.10 11.48
C ASN A 242 -22.87 16.44 10.36
N LYS A 243 -23.21 15.14 10.48
CA LYS A 243 -23.88 14.34 9.44
C LYS A 243 -23.12 14.31 8.11
N GLU A 244 -21.79 14.28 8.22
CA GLU A 244 -20.89 14.00 7.09
C GLU A 244 -20.71 12.48 7.02
N TYR A 245 -21.04 11.88 5.88
CA TYR A 245 -20.88 10.46 5.63
C TYR A 245 -19.67 10.24 4.74
N PHE A 246 -18.74 9.38 5.15
CA PHE A 246 -17.50 9.15 4.42
C PHE A 246 -17.65 7.98 3.45
N ILE A 247 -17.27 8.16 2.19
CA ILE A 247 -17.27 7.12 1.17
C ILE A 247 -15.85 6.88 0.69
N LYS A 248 -15.45 5.62 0.64
CA LYS A 248 -14.11 5.23 0.21
C LYS A 248 -14.09 4.88 -1.27
N SER A 249 -13.21 5.54 -2.00
CA SER A 249 -12.96 5.29 -3.41
C SER A 249 -11.46 5.21 -3.70
N HIS A 250 -11.11 4.44 -4.72
CA HIS A 250 -9.75 4.28 -5.19
C HIS A 250 -9.58 4.92 -6.57
N ILE A 251 -8.53 5.70 -6.77
CA ILE A 251 -8.16 6.11 -8.12
C ILE A 251 -7.41 4.96 -8.80
N LEU A 252 -7.88 4.57 -10.00
CA LEU A 252 -7.25 3.53 -10.81
C LEU A 252 -6.30 4.14 -11.84
N SER A 253 -6.74 5.21 -12.49
CA SER A 253 -6.00 5.90 -13.55
C SER A 253 -6.56 7.30 -13.76
N GLY A 254 -5.84 8.13 -14.51
CA GLY A 254 -6.26 9.48 -14.86
C GLY A 254 -5.64 10.56 -13.98
N THR A 255 -5.95 11.80 -14.34
CA THR A 255 -5.45 13.01 -13.69
C THR A 255 -6.62 13.76 -13.07
N PHE A 256 -6.37 14.39 -11.92
CA PHE A 256 -7.32 15.31 -11.30
C PHE A 256 -7.11 16.69 -11.91
N GLU A 257 -8.06 17.17 -12.69
CA GLU A 257 -8.02 18.49 -13.33
C GLU A 257 -9.03 19.41 -12.66
N PRO A 258 -8.61 20.36 -11.81
CA PRO A 258 -9.52 21.26 -11.11
C PRO A 258 -10.32 22.08 -12.12
N GLN A 259 -11.64 22.01 -12.09
CA GLN A 259 -12.51 22.74 -13.03
C GLN A 259 -12.59 24.24 -12.72
N SER A 260 -12.34 24.64 -11.47
CA SER A 260 -12.32 26.03 -11.03
C SER A 260 -10.91 26.43 -10.60
N ASN A 261 -10.40 27.55 -11.09
CA ASN A 261 -9.06 28.08 -10.73
C ASN A 261 -8.89 28.39 -9.23
N SER A 262 -10.01 28.55 -8.53
CA SER A 262 -10.09 28.71 -7.08
C SER A 262 -9.71 27.47 -6.27
N ILE A 263 -9.80 26.29 -6.89
CA ILE A 263 -9.66 25.02 -6.20
C ILE A 263 -8.19 24.60 -6.25
N GLN A 264 -7.57 24.54 -5.09
CA GLN A 264 -6.26 23.93 -4.92
C GLN A 264 -6.45 22.49 -4.47
N TYR A 265 -5.63 21.58 -5.00
CA TYR A 265 -5.64 20.19 -4.59
C TYR A 265 -4.22 19.71 -4.36
N GLN A 266 -4.10 18.69 -3.53
CA GLN A 266 -2.85 17.97 -3.33
C GLN A 266 -3.16 16.52 -2.96
N TRP A 267 -2.27 15.64 -3.34
CA TRP A 267 -2.27 14.26 -2.86
C TRP A 267 -1.40 14.23 -1.62
N ALA A 268 -1.89 13.73 -0.49
CA ALA A 268 -1.18 13.71 0.79
C ALA A 268 -1.12 12.30 1.39
N THR A 269 -0.01 11.99 2.05
CA THR A 269 0.14 10.79 2.89
C THR A 269 -0.55 10.96 4.24
N LYS A 270 -0.74 9.87 4.99
CA LYS A 270 -1.31 9.91 6.35
C LYS A 270 -0.53 10.84 7.29
N GLU A 271 0.80 10.85 7.19
CA GLU A 271 1.67 11.72 7.99
C GLU A 271 1.45 13.21 7.67
N GLU A 272 1.43 13.56 6.39
CA GLU A 272 1.17 14.94 5.94
C GLU A 272 -0.26 15.38 6.26
N LEU A 273 -1.25 14.48 6.16
CA LEU A 273 -2.64 14.76 6.53
C LEU A 273 -2.81 15.20 7.98
N LYS A 274 -1.98 14.68 8.89
CA LYS A 274 -2.00 15.07 10.30
C LYS A 274 -1.64 16.54 10.50
N GLU A 275 -0.78 17.09 9.66
CA GLU A 275 -0.35 18.48 9.71
C GLU A 275 -1.31 19.41 8.97
N LEU A 276 -1.93 18.92 7.89
CA LEU A 276 -2.82 19.70 7.04
C LEU A 276 -4.24 19.86 7.58
N LEU A 277 -4.77 18.81 8.22
CA LEU A 277 -6.15 18.79 8.72
C LEU A 277 -6.23 19.27 10.18
N PRO A 278 -7.35 19.88 10.59
CA PRO A 278 -7.58 20.21 12.00
C PRO A 278 -7.44 18.98 12.91
N SER A 279 -6.80 19.14 14.07
CA SER A 279 -6.48 18.04 14.99
C SER A 279 -7.70 17.20 15.41
N GLU A 280 -8.84 17.86 15.66
CA GLU A 280 -10.09 17.19 16.02
C GLU A 280 -10.63 16.35 14.85
N TYR A 281 -10.60 16.91 13.64
CA TYR A 281 -11.06 16.24 12.42
C TYR A 281 -10.16 15.07 12.05
N TYR A 282 -8.84 15.24 12.15
CA TYR A 282 -7.88 14.18 11.90
C TYR A 282 -8.04 13.03 12.91
N SER A 283 -8.27 13.33 14.19
CA SER A 283 -8.48 12.30 15.22
C SER A 283 -9.69 11.42 14.89
N ASP A 284 -10.79 12.02 14.43
CA ASP A 284 -11.99 11.29 14.01
C ASP A 284 -11.72 10.36 12.82
N ILE A 285 -10.97 10.81 11.82
CA ILE A 285 -10.74 10.07 10.56
C ILE A 285 -9.51 9.16 10.59
N SER A 286 -8.62 9.32 11.57
CA SER A 286 -7.30 8.68 11.63
C SER A 286 -7.32 7.15 11.42
N HIS A 287 -8.38 6.49 11.88
CA HIS A 287 -8.59 5.04 11.79
C HIS A 287 -8.97 4.56 10.37
N LEU A 288 -9.46 5.43 9.49
CA LEU A 288 -9.82 5.12 8.10
C LEU A 288 -8.62 5.14 7.17
N LEU A 289 -7.54 5.82 7.59
CA LEU A 289 -6.33 6.03 6.80
C LEU A 289 -5.32 4.91 7.04
N SER A 290 -4.82 4.34 5.95
CA SER A 290 -3.73 3.37 5.97
C SER A 290 -2.41 4.02 6.39
N ASP A 291 -1.65 3.30 7.24
CA ASP A 291 -0.25 3.60 7.55
C ASP A 291 0.70 3.21 6.42
N VAL A 292 0.18 2.49 5.41
CA VAL A 292 0.95 2.00 4.28
C VAL A 292 1.21 3.08 3.29
#